data_AF-A0A7S5GEJ3-F1
#
_entry.id   AF-A0A7S5GEJ3-F1
#
_cell.length_a   1.000
_cell.length_b   1.000
_cell.length_c   1.000
_cell.angle_alpha   90.00
_cell.angle_beta   90.00
_cell.angle_gamma   90.00
#
_symmetry.space_group_name_H-M   'P 1'
#
loop_
_entity.id
_entity.type
_entity.pdbx_description
1 polymer ?
#
loop_
_entity_poly.entity_id
_entity_poly.type
_entity_poly.pdbx_seq_one_letter_code
_entity_poly.pdbx_strand_id
1 'polypeptide(L)' 'YVVVVMVDEVQVEYYDSNTQRIITKQDWADQDYREDPDSLVRETENRKGQQQVYKGNIGTLKK' A
#
# COMPACT_ATOMS: atom_id res chain seq x y z
N TYR A 1 -4.24 8.55 -4.78
CA TYR A 1 -2.99 8.09 -4.15
C TYR A 1 -2.83 6.64 -4.54
N VAL A 2 -1.63 6.25 -4.99
CA VAL A 2 -1.35 4.89 -5.48
C VAL A 2 0.04 4.51 -4.97
N VAL A 3 0.19 3.29 -4.49
CA VAL A 3 1.48 2.68 -4.12
C VAL A 3 1.65 1.42 -4.94
N VAL A 4 2.85 1.26 -5.49
CA VAL A 4 3.28 0.07 -6.20
C VAL A 4 4.61 -0.37 -5.61
N VAL A 5 4.72 -1.63 -5.20
CA VAL A 5 5.97 -2.22 -4.74
C VAL A 5 6.55 -3.04 -5.88
N MET A 6 7.85 -2.87 -6.11
CA MET A 6 8.62 -3.56 -7.13
C MET A 6 9.79 -4.30 -6.45
N VAL A 7 10.04 -5.54 -6.84
CA VAL A 7 11.22 -6.33 -6.48
C VAL A 7 11.78 -6.89 -7.78
N ASP A 8 13.05 -6.60 -8.07
CA ASP A 8 13.72 -6.99 -9.32
C ASP A 8 12.90 -6.68 -10.57
N GLU A 9 12.42 -5.44 -10.68
CA GLU A 9 11.58 -4.94 -11.79
C GLU A 9 10.22 -5.64 -11.96
N VAL A 10 9.86 -6.56 -11.06
CA VAL A 10 8.57 -7.23 -11.03
C VAL A 10 7.65 -6.55 -10.02
N GLN A 11 6.40 -6.30 -10.42
CA GLN A 11 5.40 -5.79 -9.50
C GLN A 11 4.94 -6.87 -8.54
N VAL A 12 5.08 -6.60 -7.25
CA VAL A 12 4.69 -7.49 -6.16
C VAL A 12 3.43 -7.09 -5.45
N GLU A 13 3.21 -5.78 -5.29
CA GLU A 13 2.03 -5.28 -4.60
C GLU A 13 1.42 -4.06 -5.29
N TYR A 14 0.15 -3.85 -4.98
CA TYR A 14 -0.62 -2.70 -5.40
C TYR A 14 -1.53 -2.21 -4.27
N TYR A 15 -1.63 -0.90 -4.10
CA TYR A 15 -2.61 -0.25 -3.25
C TYR A 15 -3.11 1.02 -3.94
N ASP A 16 -4.40 1.29 -3.86
CA ASP A 16 -4.97 2.55 -4.31
C ASP A 16 -6.02 3.11 -3.33
N SER A 17 -6.24 4.41 -3.46
CA SER A 17 -7.15 5.15 -2.58
C SER A 17 -8.63 4.77 -2.70
N ASN A 18 -9.05 4.09 -3.76
CA ASN A 18 -10.42 3.67 -3.99
C ASN A 18 -10.70 2.32 -3.32
N THR A 19 -9.80 1.35 -3.52
CA THR A 19 -9.95 0.00 -2.94
C THR A 19 -9.50 -0.06 -1.49
N GLN A 20 -8.50 0.74 -1.11
CA GLN A 20 -7.90 0.83 0.22
C GLN A 20 -7.45 -0.50 0.80
N ARG A 21 -6.94 -1.39 -0.06
CA ARG A 21 -6.42 -2.71 0.30
C ARG A 21 -5.11 -2.94 -0.42
N ILE A 22 -4.24 -3.74 0.20
CA ILE A 22 -3.05 -4.27 -0.44
C ILE A 22 -3.48 -5.47 -1.29
N ILE A 23 -3.09 -5.46 -2.55
CA ILE A 23 -3.29 -6.56 -3.49
C ILE A 23 -1.91 -7.08 -3.87
N THR A 24 -1.63 -8.33 -3.48
CA THR A 24 -0.45 -9.08 -3.87
C THR A 24 -0.56 -9.53 -5.33
N LYS A 25 0.58 -9.58 -6.03
CA LYS A 25 0.67 -10.00 -7.44
C LYS A 25 1.58 -11.19 -7.68
N GLN A 26 2.31 -11.64 -6.65
CA GLN A 26 3.19 -12.79 -6.69
C GLN A 26 2.81 -13.76 -5.58
N ASP A 27 2.88 -15.06 -5.85
CA ASP A 27 2.46 -16.11 -4.90
C ASP A 27 3.25 -16.06 -3.59
N TRP A 28 4.54 -15.76 -3.67
CA TRP A 28 5.40 -15.67 -2.48
C TRP A 28 5.04 -14.48 -1.58
N ALA A 29 4.58 -13.36 -2.15
CA ALA A 29 4.12 -12.21 -1.37
C ALA A 29 2.77 -12.49 -0.72
N ASP A 30 1.89 -13.24 -1.41
CA ASP A 30 0.64 -13.71 -0.83
C ASP A 30 0.87 -14.68 0.33
N GLN A 31 1.86 -15.58 0.18
CA GLN A 31 2.25 -16.50 1.23
C GLN A 31 2.79 -15.79 2.48
N ASP A 32 3.64 -14.78 2.33
CA ASP A 32 4.17 -13.97 3.44
C ASP A 32 3.06 -13.37 4.30
N TYR A 33 2.05 -12.76 3.66
CA TYR A 33 0.90 -12.19 4.37
C TYR A 33 -0.07 -13.24 4.95
N ARG A 34 -0.10 -14.47 4.43
CA ARG A 34 -0.85 -15.56 5.04
C ARG A 34 -0.17 -16.08 6.30
N GLU A 35 1.17 -16.07 6.33
CA GLU A 35 1.96 -16.50 7.47
C GLU A 35 1.93 -15.46 8.61
N ASP A 36 1.87 -14.16 8.29
CA ASP A 36 1.63 -13.08 9.25
C ASP A 36 0.47 -12.15 8.80
N PRO A 37 -0.80 -12.50 9.09
CA PRO A 37 -1.96 -11.67 8.73
C PRO A 37 -1.99 -10.31 9.42
N ASP A 38 -1.39 -10.19 10.60
CA ASP A 38 -1.35 -8.93 11.35
C ASP A 38 -0.48 -7.90 10.63
N SER A 39 0.58 -8.35 9.94
CA SER A 39 1.42 -7.49 9.10
C SER A 39 0.63 -6.83 7.96
N LEU A 40 -0.28 -7.58 7.29
CA LEU A 40 -1.09 -7.08 6.19
C LEU A 40 -2.05 -5.98 6.65
N VAL A 41 -2.67 -6.17 7.81
CA VAL A 41 -3.58 -5.18 8.42
C VAL A 41 -2.79 -3.92 8.76
N ARG A 42 -1.65 -4.07 9.45
CA ARG A 42 -0.78 -2.95 9.83
C ARG A 42 -0.32 -2.16 8.61
N GLU A 43 0.12 -2.83 7.56
CA GLU A 43 0.63 -2.18 6.36
C GLU A 43 -0.49 -1.48 5.56
N THR A 44 -1.69 -2.06 5.54
CA THR A 44 -2.87 -1.42 4.95
C THR A 44 -3.23 -0.12 5.68
N GLU A 45 -3.22 -0.13 7.01
CA GLU A 45 -3.49 1.07 7.82
C GLU A 45 -2.38 2.13 7.66
N ASN A 46 -1.12 1.72 7.56
CA ASN A 46 -0.01 2.63 7.25
C ASN A 46 -0.25 3.36 5.91
N ARG A 47 -0.66 2.64 4.86
CA ARG A 47 -0.94 3.23 3.53
C ARG A 47 -2.13 4.19 3.58
N LYS A 48 -3.17 3.89 4.35
CA LYS A 48 -4.30 4.82 4.60
C LYS A 48 -3.82 6.10 5.30
N GLY A 49 -2.96 5.97 6.31
CA GLY A 49 -2.35 7.10 7.01
C GLY A 49 -1.53 7.99 6.07
N GLN A 50 -0.63 7.39 5.29
CA GLN A 50 0.19 8.09 4.30
C GLN A 50 -0.66 8.84 3.26
N GLN A 51 -1.75 8.24 2.79
CA GLN A 51 -2.69 8.92 1.89
C GLN A 51 -3.23 10.22 2.48
N GLN A 52 -3.62 10.23 3.76
CA GLN A 52 -4.13 11.45 4.40
C GLN A 52 -3.05 12.51 4.56
N VAL A 53 -1.82 12.10 4.91
CA VAL A 53 -0.66 12.99 4.97
C VAL A 53 -0.41 13.65 3.62
N TYR A 54 -0.37 12.89 2.52
CA TYR A 54 -0.16 13.45 1.19
C TYR A 54 -1.31 14.35 0.75
N LYS A 55 -2.56 14.03 1.09
CA LYS A 55 -3.71 14.90 0.83
C LYS A 55 -3.56 16.26 1.54
N GLY A 56 -3.16 16.25 2.81
CA GLY A 56 -2.89 17.46 3.59
C GLY A 56 -1.72 18.28 3.03
N ASN A 57 -0.63 17.60 2.65
CA ASN A 57 0.55 18.25 2.07
C ASN A 57 0.23 18.92 0.73
N ILE A 58 -0.46 18.23 -0.18
CA ILE A 58 -0.88 18.82 -1.47
C ILE A 58 -1.83 19.99 -1.22
N GLY A 59 -2.76 19.87 -0.28
CA GLY A 59 -3.65 20.98 0.09
C GLY A 59 -2.89 22.19 0.64
N THR A 60 -1.80 21.96 1.38
CA THR A 60 -0.93 23.02 1.90
C THR A 60 -0.08 23.66 0.80
N LEU A 61 0.53 22.85 -0.07
CA LEU A 61 1.37 23.31 -1.17
C LEU A 61 0.61 24.08 -2.27
N LYS A 62 -0.70 23.87 -2.37
CA LYS A 62 -1.58 24.57 -3.32
C LYS A 62 -2.02 25.96 -2.84
N LYS A 63 -1.81 26.30 -1.57
CA LYS A 63 -2.10 27.64 -1.04
C LYS A 63 -1.04 28.62 -1.51
#